data_AF-A0A2D4L6E8-F1
#
_entry.id   AF-A0A2D4L6E8-F1
#
_cell.length_a   1.000
_cell.length_b   1.000
_cell.length_c   1.000
_cell.angle_alpha   90.00
_cell.angle_beta   90.00
_cell.angle_gamma   90.00
#
_symmetry.space_group_name_H-M   'P 1'
#
loop_
_entity.id
_entity.type
_entity.pdbx_description
1 polymer ?
#
loop_
_entity_poly.entity_id
_entity_poly.type
_entity_poly.pdbx_seq_one_letter_code
_entity_poly.pdbx_strand_id
1 'polypeptide(L)'
;MLDMSIPAVAKLRRLLDNLPREALPDIVTSIIRTSNQEKLQILDAVGLEERFKMTIPLLTRQIEGLKLLQKTRKCKQDDDKRIVAIRPMRRIGHIPGAMEDEEEDEDHDDIIILERKIRASRMPEQALKVCIKEVKRLKKMPQSMPEYALTRNY
;
A
#
# COMPACT_ATOMS: atom_id res chain seq x y z
N MET A 1 15.52 17.43 10.44
CA MET A 1 15.21 16.84 11.76
C MET A 1 13.94 16.01 11.62
N LEU A 2 13.77 14.96 12.44
CA LEU A 2 12.57 14.13 12.43
C LEU A 2 11.34 14.98 12.81
N ASP A 3 10.22 14.77 12.14
CA ASP A 3 8.96 15.45 12.47
C ASP A 3 8.36 14.83 13.73
N MET A 4 8.48 15.56 14.84
CA MET A 4 8.01 15.13 16.16
C MET A 4 6.52 15.42 16.39
N SER A 5 5.83 16.03 15.42
CA SER A 5 4.38 16.21 15.47
C SER A 5 3.63 14.89 15.38
N ILE A 6 4.23 13.87 14.77
CA ILE A 6 3.66 12.53 14.64
C ILE A 6 3.82 11.78 15.98
N PRO A 7 2.71 11.44 16.69
CA PRO A 7 2.79 10.84 18.03
C PRO A 7 3.56 9.51 18.06
N ALA A 8 3.44 8.72 17.00
CA ALA A 8 4.17 7.46 16.86
C ALA A 8 5.69 7.66 16.77
N VAL A 9 6.15 8.65 16.02
CA VAL A 9 7.57 8.98 15.88
C VAL A 9 8.13 9.49 17.20
N ALA A 10 7.37 10.34 17.90
CA ALA A 10 7.75 10.84 19.22
C ALA A 10 7.85 9.72 20.26
N LYS A 11 6.90 8.77 20.26
CA LYS A 11 6.91 7.61 21.15
C LYS A 11 8.09 6.69 20.86
N LEU A 12 8.35 6.38 19.59
CA LEU A 12 9.49 5.54 19.18
C LEU A 12 10.82 6.17 19.59
N ARG A 13 11.00 7.47 19.37
CA ARG A 13 12.22 8.17 19.80
C ARG A 13 12.43 8.08 21.31
N ARG A 14 11.39 8.33 22.12
CA ARG A 14 11.47 8.19 23.58
C ARG A 14 11.84 6.77 24.01
N LEU A 15 11.31 5.75 23.33
CA LEU A 15 11.67 4.35 23.63
C LEU A 15 13.14 4.07 23.30
N LEU A 16 13.64 4.55 22.16
CA LEU A 16 15.05 4.41 21.78
C LEU A 16 15.99 5.18 22.71
N ASP A 17 15.61 6.39 23.14
CA ASP A 17 16.42 7.21 24.06
C ASP A 17 16.54 6.58 25.47
N ASN A 18 15.54 5.79 25.88
CA ASN A 18 15.51 5.14 27.21
C ASN A 18 16.10 3.71 27.21
N LEU A 19 16.53 3.19 26.06
CA LEU A 19 17.05 1.83 25.96
C LEU A 19 18.53 1.76 26.39
N PRO A 20 18.96 0.63 26.99
CA PRO A 20 20.38 0.37 27.23
C PRO A 20 21.17 0.43 25.93
N ARG A 21 22.35 1.05 25.97
CA ARG A 21 23.19 1.25 24.77
C ARG A 21 23.60 -0.08 24.14
N GLU A 22 23.70 -1.11 24.96
CA GLU A 22 24.07 -2.48 24.63
C GLU A 22 22.96 -3.19 23.85
N ALA A 23 21.69 -2.87 24.12
CA ALA A 23 20.53 -3.51 23.51
C ALA A 23 20.04 -2.76 22.24
N LEU A 24 20.50 -1.53 22.02
CA LEU A 24 20.10 -0.72 20.88
C LEU A 24 20.33 -1.41 19.52
N PRO A 25 21.52 -1.98 19.21
CA PRO A 25 21.76 -2.64 17.93
C PRO A 25 20.77 -3.79 17.70
N ASP A 26 20.54 -4.60 18.73
CA ASP A 26 19.73 -5.82 18.64
C ASP A 26 18.25 -5.47 18.45
N ILE A 27 17.74 -4.52 19.24
CA ILE A 27 16.35 -4.07 19.14
C ILE A 27 16.11 -3.37 17.82
N VAL A 28 16.99 -2.46 17.40
CA VAL A 28 16.83 -1.75 16.13
C VAL A 28 16.85 -2.74 14.96
N THR A 29 17.72 -3.75 15.02
CA THR A 29 17.78 -4.84 14.02
C THR A 29 16.49 -5.66 13.98
N SER A 30 15.84 -5.88 15.13
CA SER A 30 14.57 -6.60 15.21
C SER A 30 13.39 -5.85 14.57
N ILE A 31 13.43 -4.51 14.56
CA ILE A 31 12.38 -3.66 14.01
C ILE A 31 12.48 -3.57 12.48
N ILE A 32 13.70 -3.56 11.95
CA ILE A 32 13.93 -3.39 10.51
C ILE A 32 13.86 -4.71 9.75
N ARG A 33 13.55 -4.63 8.45
CA ARG A 33 13.53 -5.80 7.57
C ARG A 33 14.96 -6.30 7.32
N THR A 34 15.32 -7.43 7.90
CA THR A 34 16.63 -8.08 7.77
C THR A 34 16.46 -9.58 7.61
N SER A 35 17.44 -10.25 6.99
CA SER A 35 17.45 -11.70 6.89
C SER A 35 17.84 -12.34 8.23
N ASN A 36 17.47 -13.60 8.45
CA ASN A 36 17.86 -14.31 9.68
C ASN A 36 19.39 -14.46 9.77
N GLN A 37 20.08 -14.59 8.65
CA GLN A 37 21.53 -14.66 8.60
C GLN A 37 22.18 -13.36 9.09
N GLU A 38 21.67 -12.20 8.65
CA GLU A 38 22.15 -10.89 9.12
C GLU A 38 21.92 -10.69 10.62
N LYS A 39 20.78 -11.18 11.14
CA LYS A 39 20.48 -11.15 12.58
C LYS A 39 21.46 -11.99 13.40
N LEU A 40 21.78 -13.20 12.92
CA LEU A 40 22.76 -14.06 13.59
C LEU A 40 24.15 -13.44 13.60
N GLN A 41 24.59 -12.83 12.49
CA GLN A 41 25.88 -12.14 12.42
C GLN A 41 26.03 -10.99 13.42
N ILE A 42 24.94 -10.28 13.72
CA ILE A 42 24.94 -9.23 14.75
C ILE A 42 25.01 -9.85 16.15
N LEU A 43 24.28 -10.95 16.40
CA LEU A 43 24.32 -11.65 17.68
C LEU A 43 25.68 -12.32 17.96
N ASP A 44 26.38 -12.77 16.91
CA ASP A 44 27.72 -13.35 17.02
C ASP A 44 28.79 -12.29 17.37
N ALA A 45 28.53 -11.01 17.09
CA ALA A 45 29.45 -9.93 17.42
C ALA A 45 29.43 -9.63 18.93
N VAL A 46 30.47 -10.06 19.64
CA VAL A 46 30.58 -9.89 21.09
C VAL A 46 30.76 -8.41 21.47
N GLY A 47 31.58 -7.68 20.71
CA GLY A 47 31.88 -6.28 20.96
C GLY A 47 30.75 -5.33 20.57
N LEU A 48 30.44 -4.36 21.43
CA LEU A 48 29.39 -3.37 21.16
C LEU A 48 29.66 -2.56 19.88
N GLU A 49 30.92 -2.16 19.68
CA GLU A 49 31.33 -1.43 18.49
C GLU A 49 31.10 -2.24 17.21
N GLU A 50 31.41 -3.55 17.25
CA GLU A 50 31.23 -4.45 16.12
C GLU A 50 29.75 -4.65 15.80
N ARG A 51 28.89 -4.80 16.82
CA ARG A 51 27.43 -4.84 16.62
C ARG A 51 26.92 -3.61 15.88
N PHE A 52 27.32 -2.41 16.33
CA PHE A 52 26.94 -1.17 15.64
C PHE A 52 27.49 -1.08 14.22
N LYS A 53 28.75 -1.50 13.98
CA LYS A 53 29.34 -1.56 12.63
C LYS A 53 28.54 -2.45 11.69
N MET A 54 27.92 -3.52 12.19
CA MET A 54 27.08 -4.43 11.42
C MET A 54 25.64 -3.90 11.25
N THR A 55 25.05 -3.29 12.29
CA THR A 55 23.68 -2.77 12.26
C THR A 55 23.52 -1.50 11.41
N ILE A 56 24.49 -0.58 11.44
CA ILE A 56 24.41 0.72 10.73
C ILE A 56 24.21 0.55 9.21
N PRO A 57 24.99 -0.30 8.50
CA PRO A 57 24.77 -0.55 7.07
C PRO A 57 23.37 -1.08 6.75
N LEU A 58 22.82 -1.96 7.59
CA LEU A 58 21.48 -2.51 7.41
C LEU A 58 20.42 -1.41 7.53
N LEU A 59 20.57 -0.49 8.48
CA LEU A 59 19.72 0.69 8.62
C LEU A 59 19.79 1.60 7.40
N THR A 60 21.00 1.89 6.92
CA THR A 60 21.21 2.72 5.73
C THR A 60 20.51 2.13 4.51
N ARG A 61 20.67 0.81 4.27
CA ARG A 61 19.97 0.10 3.20
C ARG A 61 18.45 0.26 3.29
N GLN A 62 17.88 0.17 4.48
CA GLN A 62 16.44 0.34 4.68
C GLN A 62 15.97 1.78 4.42
N ILE A 63 16.74 2.77 4.89
CA ILE A 63 16.44 4.19 4.63
C ILE A 63 16.46 4.49 3.13
N GLU A 64 17.45 3.97 2.41
CA GLU A 64 17.55 4.12 0.96
C GLU A 64 16.38 3.45 0.23
N GLY A 65 16.03 2.22 0.61
CA GLY A 65 14.86 1.52 0.06
C GLY A 65 13.56 2.32 0.26
N LEU A 66 13.33 2.87 1.46
CA LEU A 66 12.17 3.71 1.73
C LEU A 66 12.17 5.02 0.93
N LYS A 67 13.34 5.66 0.74
CA LYS A 67 13.47 6.85 -0.10
C LYS A 67 13.11 6.57 -1.56
N LEU A 68 13.51 5.42 -2.11
CA LEU A 68 13.14 5.00 -3.46
C LEU A 68 11.63 4.76 -3.59
N LEU A 69 11.01 4.12 -2.59
CA LEU A 69 9.56 3.95 -2.53
C LEU A 69 8.80 5.28 -2.46
N GLN A 70 9.31 6.27 -1.71
CA GLN A 70 8.71 7.61 -1.71
C GLN A 70 8.85 8.33 -3.04
N LYS A 71 10.00 8.23 -3.71
CA LYS A 71 10.21 8.83 -5.04
C LYS A 71 9.26 8.25 -6.09
N THR A 72 9.10 6.94 -6.11
CA THR A 72 8.17 6.27 -7.04
C THR A 72 6.71 6.64 -6.79
N ARG A 73 6.28 6.74 -5.52
CA ARG A 73 4.93 7.25 -5.16
C ARG A 73 4.70 8.69 -5.64
N LYS A 74 5.68 9.59 -5.44
CA LYS A 74 5.58 10.98 -5.90
C LYS A 74 5.53 11.09 -7.43
N CYS A 75 6.26 10.24 -8.14
CA CYS A 75 6.26 10.22 -9.60
C CYS A 75 4.87 9.85 -10.15
N LYS A 76 4.23 8.80 -9.60
CA LYS A 76 2.85 8.42 -9.97
C LYS A 76 1.84 9.54 -9.74
N GLN A 77 1.97 10.28 -8.63
CA GLN A 77 1.08 11.39 -8.32
C GLN A 77 1.27 12.61 -9.26
N ASP A 78 2.45 12.77 -9.87
CA ASP A 78 2.71 13.82 -10.88
C ASP A 78 2.26 13.37 -12.28
N ASP A 79 2.37 12.07 -12.59
CA ASP A 79 1.83 11.48 -13.82
C ASP A 79 0.29 11.49 -13.85
N ASP A 80 -0.39 11.22 -12.74
CA ASP A 80 -1.85 11.41 -12.65
C ASP A 80 -2.25 12.87 -12.91
N LYS A 81 -1.48 13.84 -12.41
CA LYS A 81 -1.73 15.27 -12.71
C LYS A 81 -1.50 15.61 -14.18
N ARG A 82 -0.61 14.90 -14.89
CA ARG A 82 -0.38 15.08 -16.33
C ARG A 82 -1.41 14.35 -17.19
N ILE A 83 -1.96 13.22 -16.73
CA ILE A 83 -3.01 12.48 -17.43
C ILE A 83 -4.38 13.21 -17.31
N VAL A 84 -4.56 14.06 -16.29
CA VAL A 84 -5.76 14.93 -16.17
C VAL A 84 -5.76 16.10 -17.17
N ALA A 85 -4.66 16.39 -17.87
CA ALA A 85 -4.61 17.47 -18.87
C ALA A 85 -5.34 17.15 -20.20
N ILE A 86 -5.98 15.97 -20.34
CA ILE A 86 -6.84 15.63 -21.47
C ILE A 86 -8.21 15.15 -20.98
N ARG A 87 -8.89 15.93 -20.15
CA ARG A 87 -10.37 15.88 -20.07
C ARG A 87 -10.94 17.29 -20.00
N PRO A 88 -11.87 17.67 -20.89
CA PRO A 88 -12.57 18.94 -20.77
C PRO A 88 -13.40 18.93 -19.49
N MET A 89 -13.03 19.85 -18.61
CA MET A 89 -13.69 20.25 -17.38
C MET A 89 -15.21 20.44 -17.59
N ARG A 90 -16.05 19.56 -17.03
CA ARG A 90 -17.42 19.94 -16.62
C ARG A 90 -17.41 20.17 -15.12
N ARG A 91 -17.38 21.46 -14.77
CA ARG A 91 -17.61 21.98 -13.42
C ARG A 91 -19.06 21.74 -13.01
N ILE A 92 -19.27 21.17 -11.81
CA ILE A 92 -20.27 21.44 -10.74
C ILE A 92 -19.77 20.52 -9.60
N GLY A 93 -19.48 20.86 -8.36
CA GLY A 93 -19.74 21.99 -7.47
C GLY A 93 -19.88 21.40 -6.05
N HIS A 94 -19.26 22.00 -5.03
CA HIS A 94 -19.44 21.84 -3.58
C HIS A 94 -18.63 20.78 -2.76
N ILE A 95 -17.70 21.34 -1.97
CA ILE A 95 -17.25 21.16 -0.55
C ILE A 95 -17.96 20.12 0.38
N PRO A 96 -17.42 19.79 1.59
CA PRO A 96 -16.45 18.75 1.95
C PRO A 96 -17.05 17.68 2.92
N GLY A 97 -16.54 16.45 2.94
CA GLY A 97 -16.86 15.56 4.07
C GLY A 97 -16.55 14.09 3.84
N ALA A 98 -16.12 13.45 4.93
CA ALA A 98 -16.08 12.01 5.16
C ALA A 98 -15.04 11.18 4.37
N MET A 99 -14.00 10.79 5.09
CA MET A 99 -13.06 9.72 4.72
C MET A 99 -13.76 8.36 4.87
N GLU A 100 -14.68 7.98 3.98
CA GLU A 100 -15.22 6.61 3.92
C GLU A 100 -15.42 6.08 2.47
N ASP A 101 -15.26 6.89 1.43
CA ASP A 101 -15.65 6.53 0.04
C ASP A 101 -14.52 6.01 -0.88
N GLU A 102 -13.25 5.98 -0.46
CA GLU A 102 -12.15 5.62 -1.38
C GLU A 102 -12.15 4.14 -1.83
N GLU A 103 -12.78 3.22 -1.08
CA GLU A 103 -12.89 1.81 -1.47
C GLU A 103 -14.06 1.54 -2.43
N GLU A 104 -15.14 2.34 -2.40
CA GLU A 104 -16.28 2.14 -3.31
C GLU A 104 -15.95 2.52 -4.77
N ASP A 105 -15.08 3.52 -4.98
CA ASP A 105 -14.71 3.99 -6.31
C ASP A 105 -13.86 2.98 -7.09
N GLU A 106 -12.93 2.28 -6.43
CA GLU A 106 -12.04 1.29 -7.07
C GLU A 106 -12.82 0.05 -7.54
N ASP A 107 -13.77 -0.41 -6.72
CA ASP A 107 -14.63 -1.56 -7.05
C ASP A 107 -15.69 -1.22 -8.12
N HIS A 108 -16.15 0.04 -8.17
CA HIS A 108 -17.02 0.50 -9.26
C HIS A 108 -16.30 0.45 -10.60
N ASP A 109 -15.03 0.87 -10.62
CA ASP A 109 -14.17 0.82 -11.80
C ASP A 109 -13.92 -0.62 -12.27
N ASP A 110 -13.72 -1.57 -11.34
CA ASP A 110 -13.55 -2.99 -11.66
C ASP A 110 -14.76 -3.62 -12.37
N ILE A 111 -15.98 -3.30 -11.91
CA ILE A 111 -17.22 -3.76 -12.56
C ILE A 111 -17.34 -3.17 -13.97
N ILE A 112 -16.97 -1.89 -14.16
CA ILE A 112 -16.98 -1.24 -15.47
C ILE A 112 -15.96 -1.90 -16.42
N ILE A 113 -14.78 -2.27 -15.91
CA ILE A 113 -13.76 -3.00 -16.68
C ILE A 113 -14.29 -4.37 -17.10
N LEU A 114 -14.97 -5.09 -16.20
CA LEU A 114 -15.57 -6.39 -16.49
C LEU A 114 -16.64 -6.30 -17.59
N GLU A 115 -17.52 -5.30 -17.55
CA GLU A 115 -18.50 -5.05 -18.62
C GLU A 115 -17.83 -4.82 -19.98
N ARG A 116 -16.73 -4.05 -20.02
CA ARG A 116 -15.99 -3.79 -21.26
C ARG A 116 -15.37 -5.07 -21.82
N LYS A 117 -14.77 -5.90 -20.96
CA LYS A 117 -14.19 -7.20 -21.36
C LYS A 117 -15.24 -8.14 -21.94
N ILE A 118 -16.42 -8.21 -21.31
CA ILE A 118 -17.55 -9.02 -21.81
C ILE A 118 -17.97 -8.58 -23.20
N ARG A 119 -18.12 -7.27 -23.45
CA ARG A 119 -18.46 -6.74 -24.78
C ARG A 119 -17.35 -6.98 -25.82
N ALA A 120 -16.08 -6.94 -25.40
CA ALA A 120 -14.94 -7.17 -26.29
C ALA A 120 -14.79 -8.65 -26.69
N SER A 121 -15.21 -9.59 -25.83
CA SER A 121 -14.94 -11.03 -25.97
C SER A 121 -15.70 -11.77 -27.09
N ARG A 122 -16.54 -11.09 -27.90
CA ARG A 122 -17.30 -11.67 -29.03
C ARG A 122 -17.95 -13.04 -28.71
N MET A 123 -18.55 -13.16 -27.53
CA MET A 123 -19.23 -14.38 -27.08
C MET A 123 -20.54 -14.65 -27.86
N PRO A 124 -20.98 -15.92 -27.98
CA PRO A 124 -22.28 -16.27 -28.54
C PRO A 124 -23.44 -15.65 -27.72
N GLU A 125 -24.55 -15.36 -28.39
CA GLU A 125 -25.66 -14.57 -27.83
C GLU A 125 -26.23 -15.12 -26.51
N GLN A 126 -26.33 -16.45 -26.41
CA GLN A 126 -26.80 -17.15 -25.21
C GLN A 126 -25.86 -16.90 -24.00
N ALA A 127 -24.54 -16.94 -24.22
CA ALA A 127 -23.55 -16.70 -23.16
C ALA A 127 -23.53 -15.22 -22.76
N LEU A 128 -23.57 -14.31 -23.75
CA LEU A 128 -23.59 -12.86 -23.48
C LEU A 128 -24.79 -12.46 -22.61
N LYS A 129 -25.97 -13.03 -22.87
CA LYS A 129 -27.18 -12.77 -22.08
C LYS A 129 -27.01 -13.18 -20.61
N VAL A 130 -26.36 -14.31 -20.35
CA VAL A 130 -26.07 -14.78 -18.98
C VAL A 130 -25.04 -13.88 -18.32
N CYS A 131 -23.93 -13.55 -18.99
CA CYS A 131 -22.90 -12.66 -18.45
C CYS A 131 -23.45 -11.28 -18.08
N ILE A 132 -24.30 -10.68 -18.93
CA ILE A 132 -24.93 -9.39 -18.63
C ILE A 132 -25.83 -9.49 -17.39
N LYS A 133 -26.53 -10.62 -17.21
CA LYS A 133 -27.39 -10.85 -16.05
C LYS A 133 -26.57 -10.98 -14.77
N GLU A 134 -25.47 -11.73 -14.80
CA GLU A 134 -24.60 -11.92 -13.64
C GLU A 134 -23.87 -10.62 -13.27
N VAL A 135 -23.38 -9.83 -14.23
CA VAL A 135 -22.77 -8.53 -13.91
C VAL A 135 -23.78 -7.56 -13.29
N LYS A 136 -25.03 -7.55 -13.77
CA LYS A 136 -26.10 -6.75 -13.16
C LYS A 136 -26.43 -7.22 -11.74
N ARG A 137 -26.33 -8.51 -11.46
CA ARG A 137 -26.49 -9.07 -10.11
C ARG A 137 -25.33 -8.66 -9.22
N LEU A 138 -24.09 -8.81 -9.70
CA LEU A 138 -22.87 -8.43 -8.99
C LEU A 138 -22.91 -6.95 -8.58
N LYS A 139 -23.34 -6.05 -9.47
CA LYS A 139 -23.49 -4.61 -9.19
C LYS A 139 -24.48 -4.29 -8.07
N LYS A 140 -25.46 -5.16 -7.81
CA LYS A 140 -26.49 -4.97 -6.77
C LYS A 140 -26.19 -5.71 -5.48
N MET A 141 -25.20 -6.61 -5.48
CA MET A 141 -24.90 -7.46 -4.35
C MET A 141 -24.00 -6.71 -3.36
N PRO A 142 -24.32 -6.72 -2.05
CA PRO A 142 -23.43 -6.15 -1.04
C PRO A 142 -22.10 -6.91 -0.99
N GLN A 143 -20.99 -6.19 -0.91
CA GLN A 143 -19.65 -6.79 -0.88
C GLN A 143 -19.38 -7.62 0.38
N SER A 144 -20.09 -7.33 1.47
CA SER A 144 -20.03 -8.10 2.72
C SER A 144 -20.63 -9.50 2.59
N MET A 145 -21.34 -9.81 1.49
CA MET A 145 -21.86 -11.14 1.26
C MET A 145 -20.78 -12.09 0.74
N PRO A 146 -20.68 -13.32 1.29
CA PRO A 146 -19.71 -14.32 0.83
C PRO A 146 -19.91 -14.72 -0.65
N GLU A 147 -21.11 -14.56 -1.19
CA GLU A 147 -21.42 -14.82 -2.60
C GLU A 147 -20.81 -13.79 -3.57
N TYR A 148 -20.42 -12.59 -3.09
CA TYR A 148 -19.90 -11.52 -3.93
C TYR A 148 -18.57 -11.91 -4.56
N ALA A 149 -17.63 -12.38 -3.73
CA ALA A 149 -16.31 -12.84 -4.18
C ALA A 149 -16.43 -14.06 -5.12
N LEU A 150 -17.40 -14.94 -4.86
CA LEU A 150 -17.64 -16.11 -5.71
C LEU A 150 -18.15 -15.69 -7.10
N THR A 151 -19.12 -14.77 -7.15
CA THR A 151 -19.73 -14.29 -8.40
C THR A 151 -18.75 -13.43 -9.21
N ARG A 152 -17.88 -12.65 -8.55
CA ARG A 152 -16.87 -11.81 -9.21
C ARG A 152 -15.77 -12.63 -9.89
N ASN A 153 -15.39 -13.77 -9.32
CA ASN A 153 -14.30 -14.62 -9.82
C ASN A 153 -14.75 -15.65 -10.87
N TYR A 154 -16.06 -15.89 -10.99
CA TYR A 154 -16.66 -16.81 -11.96
C TYR A 154 -16.79 -16.17 -13.36
#